data_AF-A0A543FQA6-F1
#
_entry.id   AF-A0A543FQA6-F1
#
_cell.length_a   1.000
_cell.length_b   1.000
_cell.length_c   1.000
_cell.angle_alpha   90.00
_cell.angle_beta   90.00
_cell.angle_gamma   90.00
#
_symmetry.space_group_name_H-M   'P 1'
#
loop_
_entity.id
_entity.type
_entity.pdbx_description
1 polymer ?
#
loop_
_entity_poly.entity_id
_entity_poly.type
_entity_poly.pdbx_seq_one_letter_code
_entity_poly.pdbx_strand_id
1 'polypeptide(L)'
;MIDQTLAITRLARTVAAALRTFADDMEAASAAVPDAAATEDVLIPEGRGLRQRQILELPGLVGEDGLKTADIASAIDYEVPNTHSTLQALERNGLVELVPGVSPQTWRLAQRYRTNAPVFKRLASRVKKGEWTTYGDISIAVRGDTRAARGVGRAAAAISDFPHPERVLMDGGVINPSWKDKDGRGPDYCRQLLEEQGIRFEGDRADKSQRVTWDELRRRDEAEPVE
;
A
#
# COMPACT_ATOMS: atom_id res chain seq x y z
N MET A 1 -13.61 60.19 -4.08
CA MET A 1 -14.04 58.78 -4.22
C MET A 1 -13.05 57.91 -5.01
N ILE A 2 -12.42 58.39 -6.10
CA ILE A 2 -11.44 57.59 -6.89
C ILE A 2 -10.21 57.15 -6.07
N ASP A 3 -9.74 57.98 -5.15
CA ASP A 3 -8.53 57.72 -4.34
C ASP A 3 -8.71 56.56 -3.34
N GLN A 4 -9.89 56.47 -2.71
CA GLN A 4 -10.23 55.37 -1.78
C GLN A 4 -10.34 54.04 -2.51
N THR A 5 -10.93 54.02 -3.72
CA THR A 5 -11.01 52.79 -4.54
C THR A 5 -9.63 52.31 -4.95
N LEU A 6 -8.71 53.22 -5.25
CA LEU A 6 -7.35 52.88 -5.65
C LEU A 6 -6.51 52.36 -4.48
N ALA A 7 -6.69 52.94 -3.28
CA ALA A 7 -6.10 52.47 -2.03
C ALA A 7 -6.58 51.06 -1.64
N ILE A 8 -7.89 50.80 -1.70
CA ILE A 8 -8.47 49.48 -1.42
C ILE A 8 -7.96 48.44 -2.43
N THR A 9 -7.89 48.79 -3.71
CA THR A 9 -7.38 47.88 -4.76
C THR A 9 -5.92 47.51 -4.53
N ARG A 10 -5.08 48.48 -4.13
CA ARG A 10 -3.67 48.23 -3.79
C ARG A 10 -3.55 47.32 -2.58
N LEU A 11 -4.31 47.60 -1.51
CA LEU A 11 -4.35 46.76 -0.32
C LEU A 11 -4.74 45.32 -0.65
N ALA A 12 -5.82 45.14 -1.42
CA ALA A 12 -6.29 43.81 -1.82
C ALA A 12 -5.23 43.03 -2.62
N ARG A 13 -4.51 43.69 -3.54
CA ARG A 13 -3.42 43.06 -4.29
C ARG A 13 -2.24 42.69 -3.39
N THR A 14 -1.86 43.56 -2.46
CA THR A 14 -0.76 43.28 -1.53
C THR A 14 -1.09 42.12 -0.61
N VAL A 15 -2.31 42.07 -0.07
CA VAL A 15 -2.77 40.96 0.78
C VAL A 15 -2.84 39.67 -0.03
N ALA A 16 -3.36 39.69 -1.26
CA ALA A 16 -3.42 38.50 -2.11
C ALA A 16 -2.02 37.97 -2.48
N ALA A 17 -1.05 38.86 -2.73
CA ALA A 17 0.33 38.47 -2.98
C ALA A 17 0.97 37.85 -1.73
N ALA A 18 0.78 38.48 -0.55
CA ALA A 18 1.30 37.96 0.72
C ALA A 18 0.70 36.59 1.08
N LEU A 19 -0.60 36.39 0.87
CA LEU A 19 -1.26 35.10 1.08
C LEU A 19 -0.75 34.02 0.12
N ARG A 20 -0.41 34.40 -1.13
CA ARG A 20 0.13 33.47 -2.12
C ARG A 20 1.55 33.05 -1.76
N THR A 21 2.42 34.00 -1.41
CA THR A 21 3.76 33.69 -0.90
C THR A 21 3.70 32.83 0.36
N PHE A 22 2.79 33.11 1.28
CA PHE A 22 2.59 32.26 2.46
C PHE A 22 2.14 30.84 2.08
N ALA A 23 1.26 30.68 1.10
CA ALA A 23 0.84 29.38 0.59
C ALA A 23 2.02 28.64 -0.09
N ASP A 24 2.78 29.33 -0.94
CA ASP A 24 3.95 28.77 -1.62
C ASP A 24 5.03 28.36 -0.58
N ASP A 25 5.25 29.17 0.45
CA ASP A 25 6.18 28.86 1.56
C ASP A 25 5.66 27.69 2.39
N MET A 26 4.36 27.56 2.59
CA MET A 26 3.72 26.43 3.27
C MET A 26 3.83 25.14 2.45
N GLU A 27 3.67 25.22 1.13
CA GLU A 27 3.84 24.09 0.21
C GLU A 27 5.32 23.69 0.10
N ALA A 28 6.23 24.66 0.01
CA ALA A 28 7.67 24.44 0.00
C ALA A 28 8.15 23.89 1.35
N ALA A 29 7.63 24.39 2.47
CA ALA A 29 7.89 23.82 3.79
C ALA A 29 7.29 22.42 3.93
N SER A 30 6.11 22.16 3.37
CA SER A 30 5.52 20.81 3.30
C SER A 30 6.36 19.86 2.43
N ALA A 31 7.05 20.37 1.41
CA ALA A 31 7.96 19.61 0.56
C ALA A 31 9.37 19.47 1.15
N ALA A 32 9.79 20.40 2.02
CA ALA A 32 11.13 20.47 2.62
C ALA A 32 11.19 19.95 4.06
N VAL A 33 10.06 19.66 4.70
CA VAL A 33 10.03 18.83 5.91
C VAL A 33 10.24 17.38 5.44
N PRO A 34 11.40 16.74 5.72
CA PRO A 34 11.42 15.29 5.73
C PRO A 34 10.39 14.88 6.76
N ASP A 35 9.40 14.10 6.33
CA ASP A 35 8.28 13.54 7.10
C ASP A 35 8.72 13.18 8.54
N ALA A 36 8.61 14.16 9.44
CA ALA A 36 9.01 14.09 10.85
C ALA A 36 7.77 14.16 11.74
N ALA A 37 6.58 13.93 11.17
CA ALA A 37 5.67 13.04 11.86
C ALA A 37 6.37 11.69 11.79
N ALA A 38 6.87 11.21 12.92
CA ALA A 38 7.41 9.87 13.04
C ALA A 38 6.55 8.92 12.19
N THR A 39 7.14 8.39 11.12
CA THR A 39 6.69 7.18 10.45
C THR A 39 6.87 6.06 11.49
N GLU A 40 6.14 6.14 12.61
CA GLU A 40 5.71 4.96 13.33
C GLU A 40 4.68 4.32 12.44
N ASP A 41 5.25 3.55 11.54
CA ASP A 41 4.66 3.10 10.32
C ASP A 41 3.91 1.83 10.73
N VAL A 42 2.71 2.05 11.26
CA VAL A 42 1.91 1.06 12.01
C VAL A 42 1.59 -0.11 11.10
N LEU A 43 2.15 -1.29 11.38
CA LEU A 43 1.57 -2.56 10.95
C LEU A 43 0.13 -2.61 11.44
N ILE A 44 -0.84 -2.99 10.59
CA ILE A 44 -2.21 -3.26 11.07
C ILE A 44 -2.11 -4.20 12.28
N PRO A 45 -2.47 -3.74 13.50
CA PRO A 45 -2.28 -4.51 14.73
C PRO A 45 -2.92 -5.91 14.65
N GLU A 46 -2.17 -6.94 15.06
CA GLU A 46 -2.51 -8.35 14.80
C GLU A 46 -3.44 -9.00 15.85
N GLY A 47 -3.70 -8.34 16.97
CA GLY A 47 -4.57 -8.85 18.06
C GLY A 47 -6.07 -8.68 17.81
N ARG A 48 -6.55 -8.90 16.58
CA ARG A 48 -7.95 -8.64 16.19
C ARG A 48 -8.77 -9.89 15.98
N GLY A 49 -10.08 -9.78 16.22
CA GLY A 49 -11.03 -10.85 15.96
C GLY A 49 -11.06 -11.24 14.47
N LEU A 50 -11.40 -12.49 14.18
CA LEU A 50 -11.41 -13.07 12.82
C LEU A 50 -12.09 -12.16 11.78
N ARG A 51 -13.23 -11.57 12.13
CA ARG A 51 -14.02 -10.70 11.23
C ARG A 51 -13.32 -9.39 10.88
N GLN A 52 -12.67 -8.75 11.86
CA GLN A 52 -11.88 -7.53 11.62
C GLN A 52 -10.72 -7.81 10.67
N ARG A 53 -10.08 -8.98 10.79
CA ARG A 53 -9.01 -9.39 9.89
C ARG A 53 -9.54 -9.58 8.46
N GLN A 54 -10.63 -10.33 8.30
CA GLN A 54 -11.25 -10.55 6.98
C GLN A 54 -11.64 -9.23 6.28
N ILE A 55 -12.19 -8.26 7.02
CA ILE A 55 -12.52 -6.94 6.46
C ILE A 55 -11.26 -6.24 5.94
N LEU A 56 -10.22 -6.15 6.76
CA LEU A 56 -8.97 -5.44 6.41
C LEU A 56 -8.19 -6.11 5.28
N GLU A 57 -8.46 -7.38 5.00
CA GLU A 57 -7.87 -8.15 3.90
C GLU A 57 -8.60 -7.97 2.57
N LEU A 58 -9.72 -7.23 2.54
CA LEU A 58 -10.47 -6.99 1.30
C LEU A 58 -9.69 -6.09 0.32
N PRO A 59 -9.43 -6.56 -0.91
CA PRO A 59 -8.81 -5.80 -2.01
C PRO A 59 -9.33 -4.37 -2.17
N GLY A 60 -10.65 -4.22 -2.20
CA GLY A 60 -11.29 -2.95 -2.51
C GLY A 60 -11.12 -1.88 -1.43
N LEU A 61 -10.72 -2.23 -0.20
CA LEU A 61 -10.43 -1.22 0.82
C LEU A 61 -9.13 -0.47 0.56
N VAL A 62 -8.20 -1.00 -0.23
CA VAL A 62 -6.94 -0.30 -0.56
C VAL A 62 -7.18 0.84 -1.54
N GLY A 63 -8.23 0.74 -2.38
CA GLY A 63 -8.54 1.73 -3.41
C GLY A 63 -9.03 3.07 -2.86
N GLU A 64 -8.92 4.12 -3.67
CA GLU A 64 -9.43 5.46 -3.35
C GLU A 64 -10.96 5.45 -3.16
N ASP A 65 -11.67 4.66 -3.95
CA ASP A 65 -13.14 4.57 -3.97
C ASP A 65 -13.72 3.79 -2.78
N GLY A 66 -12.91 2.90 -2.18
CA GLY A 66 -13.32 2.03 -1.09
C GLY A 66 -14.40 1.01 -1.45
N LEU A 67 -15.06 0.46 -0.43
CA LEU A 67 -16.16 -0.51 -0.55
C LEU A 67 -17.38 -0.07 0.25
N LYS A 68 -18.58 -0.39 -0.24
CA LYS A 68 -19.81 -0.19 0.54
C LYS A 68 -19.88 -1.24 1.64
N THR A 69 -20.55 -0.92 2.76
CA THR A 69 -20.76 -1.87 3.85
C THR A 69 -21.45 -3.16 3.40
N ALA A 70 -22.40 -3.07 2.47
CA ALA A 70 -23.08 -4.24 1.93
C ALA A 70 -22.14 -5.16 1.12
N ASP A 71 -21.26 -4.56 0.31
CA ASP A 71 -20.28 -5.31 -0.50
C ASP A 71 -19.26 -6.00 0.40
N ILE A 72 -18.80 -5.31 1.45
CA ILE A 72 -17.91 -5.87 2.48
C ILE A 72 -18.58 -7.06 3.18
N ALA A 73 -19.81 -6.88 3.63
CA ALA A 73 -20.58 -7.91 4.33
C ALA A 73 -20.78 -9.17 3.46
N SER A 74 -21.12 -8.96 2.19
CA SER A 74 -21.25 -10.04 1.21
C SER A 74 -19.91 -10.75 0.96
N ALA A 75 -18.80 -10.01 0.86
CA ALA A 75 -17.49 -10.58 0.56
C ALA A 75 -16.94 -11.48 1.68
N ILE A 76 -17.33 -11.24 2.93
CA ILE A 76 -16.87 -12.02 4.09
C ILE A 76 -17.93 -12.99 4.64
N ASP A 77 -19.05 -13.15 3.93
CA ASP A 77 -20.23 -13.93 4.36
C ASP A 77 -20.65 -13.56 5.80
N TYR A 78 -21.09 -12.32 5.97
CA TYR A 78 -21.46 -11.76 7.26
C TYR A 78 -22.62 -10.76 7.19
N GLU A 79 -23.20 -10.44 8.35
CA GLU A 79 -24.36 -9.56 8.42
C GLU A 79 -23.98 -8.08 8.30
N VAL A 80 -24.79 -7.32 7.56
CA VAL A 80 -24.56 -5.88 7.31
C VAL A 80 -24.50 -5.06 8.61
N PRO A 81 -25.41 -5.22 9.61
CA PRO A 81 -25.34 -4.45 10.86
C PRO A 81 -24.06 -4.72 11.67
N ASN A 82 -23.62 -5.97 11.70
CA ASN A 82 -22.39 -6.36 12.40
C ASN A 82 -21.14 -5.87 11.67
N THR A 83 -21.19 -5.88 10.34
CA THR A 83 -20.13 -5.32 9.49
C THR A 83 -19.99 -3.82 9.71
N HIS A 84 -21.09 -3.09 9.75
CA HIS A 84 -21.11 -1.65 10.05
C HIS A 84 -20.49 -1.35 11.42
N SER A 85 -20.91 -2.07 12.46
CA SER A 85 -20.36 -1.91 13.82
C SER A 85 -18.86 -2.22 13.89
N THR A 86 -18.42 -3.22 13.11
CA THR A 86 -17.00 -3.59 13.00
C THR A 86 -16.21 -2.48 12.29
N LEU A 87 -16.73 -1.92 11.20
CA LEU A 87 -16.11 -0.80 10.48
C LEU A 87 -15.98 0.45 11.34
N GLN A 88 -17.01 0.80 12.11
CA GLN A 88 -16.93 1.90 13.09
C GLN A 88 -15.87 1.65 14.16
N ALA A 89 -15.69 0.41 14.61
CA ALA A 89 -14.61 0.07 15.53
C ALA A 89 -13.23 0.21 14.86
N LEU A 90 -13.11 -0.20 13.59
CA LEU A 90 -11.86 -0.08 12.83
C LEU A 90 -11.51 1.39 12.54
N GLU A 91 -12.51 2.23 12.28
CA GLU A 91 -12.37 3.67 12.06
C GLU A 91 -11.95 4.41 13.33
N ARG A 92 -12.57 4.09 14.48
CA ARG A 92 -12.14 4.64 15.78
C ARG A 92 -10.69 4.29 16.12
N ASN A 93 -10.20 3.16 15.60
CA ASN A 93 -8.81 2.74 15.71
C ASN A 93 -7.92 3.27 14.56
N GLY A 94 -8.48 4.07 13.66
CA GLY A 94 -7.82 4.75 12.56
C GLY A 94 -7.25 3.82 11.48
N LEU A 95 -7.89 2.67 11.24
CA LEU A 95 -7.45 1.66 10.27
C LEU A 95 -8.19 1.75 8.95
N VAL A 96 -9.44 2.17 9.04
CA VAL A 96 -10.30 2.50 7.92
C VAL A 96 -10.80 3.93 8.10
N GLU A 97 -11.21 4.54 7.02
CA GLU A 97 -11.79 5.87 6.97
C GLU A 97 -12.97 5.85 6.00
N LEU A 98 -13.91 6.76 6.24
CA LEU A 98 -14.99 7.04 5.31
C LEU A 98 -14.43 7.74 4.08
N VAL A 99 -14.87 7.35 2.89
CA VAL A 99 -14.55 8.10 1.68
C VAL A 99 -15.37 9.40 1.66
N PRO A 100 -14.73 10.57 1.61
CA PRO A 100 -15.44 11.85 1.70
C PRO A 100 -16.27 12.12 0.44
N GLY A 101 -17.50 12.62 0.63
CA GLY A 101 -18.34 13.12 -0.47
C GLY A 101 -19.02 12.07 -1.34
N VAL A 102 -19.00 10.79 -0.95
CA VAL A 102 -19.59 9.69 -1.74
C VAL A 102 -20.91 9.21 -1.13
N SER A 103 -21.90 8.93 -1.98
CA SER A 103 -23.16 8.28 -1.61
C SER A 103 -23.50 7.18 -2.63
N PRO A 104 -23.82 5.94 -2.21
CA PRO A 104 -23.83 5.44 -0.84
C PRO A 104 -22.44 5.48 -0.19
N GLN A 105 -22.40 5.65 1.13
CA GLN A 105 -21.14 5.77 1.87
C GLN A 105 -20.26 4.54 1.69
N THR A 106 -18.98 4.77 1.34
CA THR A 106 -17.95 3.74 1.22
C THR A 106 -16.88 3.90 2.29
N TRP A 107 -16.16 2.82 2.53
CA TRP A 107 -15.07 2.69 3.50
C TRP A 107 -13.79 2.30 2.76
N ARG A 108 -12.66 2.88 3.15
CA ARG A 108 -11.34 2.49 2.66
C ARG A 108 -10.36 2.37 3.80
N LEU A 109 -9.20 1.77 3.59
CA LEU A 109 -8.11 1.79 4.57
C LEU A 109 -7.67 3.24 4.80
N ALA A 110 -7.29 3.56 6.03
CA ALA A 110 -6.76 4.89 6.35
C ALA A 110 -5.51 5.18 5.50
N GLN A 111 -5.30 6.44 5.13
CA GLN A 111 -4.24 6.84 4.18
C GLN A 111 -2.87 6.22 4.48
N ARG A 112 -2.44 6.19 5.75
CA ARG A 112 -1.18 5.57 6.21
C ARG A 112 -0.99 4.09 5.84
N TYR A 113 -2.08 3.35 5.62
CA TYR A 113 -2.04 1.96 5.16
C TYR A 113 -2.14 1.82 3.64
N ARG A 114 -2.54 2.89 2.93
CA ARG A 114 -2.67 2.93 1.47
C ARG A 114 -1.38 3.42 0.80
N THR A 115 -0.63 4.35 1.40
CA THR A 115 0.57 4.95 0.78
C THR A 115 1.67 3.93 0.44
N ASN A 116 1.78 2.86 1.22
CA ASN A 116 2.82 1.84 1.01
C ASN A 116 2.48 0.84 -0.10
N ALA A 117 1.19 0.64 -0.42
CA ALA A 117 0.76 -0.34 -1.41
C ALA A 117 1.26 -0.04 -2.84
N PRO A 118 1.16 1.21 -3.36
CA PRO A 118 1.77 1.59 -4.64
C PRO A 118 3.29 1.38 -4.67
N VAL A 119 4.00 1.65 -3.56
CA VAL A 119 5.45 1.46 -3.48
C VAL A 119 5.82 -0.03 -3.52
N PHE A 120 5.10 -0.88 -2.78
CA PHE A 120 5.30 -2.34 -2.84
C PHE A 120 5.09 -2.87 -4.26
N LYS A 121 4.03 -2.40 -4.93
CA LYS A 121 3.72 -2.75 -6.32
C LYS A 121 4.88 -2.35 -7.24
N ARG A 122 5.36 -1.12 -7.12
CA ARG A 122 6.47 -0.60 -7.94
C ARG A 122 7.74 -1.42 -7.74
N LEU A 123 8.14 -1.68 -6.50
CA LEU A 123 9.34 -2.49 -6.22
C LEU A 123 9.19 -3.94 -6.68
N ALA A 124 8.01 -4.55 -6.52
CA ALA A 124 7.74 -5.90 -7.04
C ALA A 124 7.90 -5.97 -8.57
N SER A 125 7.53 -4.91 -9.30
CA SER A 125 7.75 -4.86 -10.76
C SER A 125 9.22 -4.83 -11.19
N ARG A 126 10.15 -4.50 -10.27
CA ARG A 126 11.59 -4.49 -10.53
C ARG A 126 12.24 -5.87 -10.49
N VAL A 127 11.51 -6.89 -10.01
CA VAL A 127 11.98 -8.28 -10.02
C VAL A 127 11.74 -8.85 -11.41
N LYS A 128 12.81 -9.15 -12.15
CA LYS A 128 12.72 -9.58 -13.55
C LYS A 128 12.40 -11.08 -13.65
N LYS A 129 12.09 -11.54 -14.87
CA LYS A 129 11.92 -12.97 -15.14
C LYS A 129 13.21 -13.72 -14.79
N GLY A 130 13.08 -14.86 -14.12
CA GLY A 130 14.22 -15.67 -13.65
C GLY A 130 14.83 -15.18 -12.32
N GLU A 131 14.24 -14.16 -11.70
CA GLU A 131 14.64 -13.63 -10.40
C GLU A 131 13.51 -13.78 -9.38
N TRP A 132 13.86 -13.80 -8.09
CA TRP A 132 12.91 -13.73 -6.98
C TRP A 132 13.39 -12.77 -5.89
N THR A 133 12.50 -12.35 -5.02
CA THR A 133 12.84 -11.54 -3.84
C THR A 133 12.03 -11.99 -2.63
N THR A 134 12.23 -11.37 -1.47
CA THR A 134 11.43 -11.66 -0.27
C THR A 134 10.52 -10.51 0.13
N TYR A 135 9.44 -10.83 0.86
CA TYR A 135 8.64 -9.81 1.54
C TYR A 135 9.49 -8.91 2.45
N GLY A 136 10.54 -9.48 3.06
CA GLY A 136 11.51 -8.76 3.88
C GLY A 136 12.37 -7.79 3.07
N ASP A 137 12.86 -8.20 1.89
CA ASP A 137 13.66 -7.32 1.02
C ASP A 137 12.85 -6.13 0.52
N ILE A 138 11.60 -6.36 0.10
CA ILE A 138 10.71 -5.26 -0.30
C ILE A 138 10.46 -4.34 0.90
N SER A 139 10.24 -4.90 2.10
CA SER A 139 10.09 -4.10 3.33
C SER A 139 11.32 -3.23 3.61
N ILE A 140 12.53 -3.79 3.50
CA ILE A 140 13.77 -3.05 3.75
C ILE A 140 13.99 -1.99 2.66
N ALA A 141 13.68 -2.29 1.40
CA ALA A 141 13.81 -1.32 0.31
C ALA A 141 12.88 -0.11 0.50
N VAL A 142 11.68 -0.30 1.08
CA VAL A 142 10.74 0.80 1.39
C VAL A 142 11.10 1.53 2.68
N ARG A 143 11.47 0.81 3.74
CA ARG A 143 11.55 1.37 5.12
C ARG A 143 12.92 1.30 5.79
N GLY A 144 13.85 0.55 5.23
CA GLY A 144 15.10 0.18 5.90
C GLY A 144 14.96 -0.92 6.96
N ASP A 145 13.76 -1.49 7.16
CA ASP A 145 13.52 -2.59 8.11
C ASP A 145 12.57 -3.67 7.56
N THR A 146 12.43 -4.80 8.26
CA THR A 146 11.57 -5.92 7.85
C THR A 146 10.14 -5.84 8.40
N ARG A 147 9.77 -4.76 9.12
CA ARG A 147 8.49 -4.70 9.82
C ARG A 147 7.31 -4.65 8.86
N ALA A 148 7.47 -4.10 7.66
CA ALA A 148 6.42 -4.06 6.65
C ALA A 148 6.26 -5.38 5.86
N ALA A 149 7.07 -6.42 6.08
CA ALA A 149 7.04 -7.64 5.26
C ALA A 149 5.64 -8.28 5.19
N ARG A 150 4.91 -8.31 6.30
CA ARG A 150 3.51 -8.80 6.30
C ARG A 150 2.57 -7.89 5.50
N GLY A 151 2.80 -6.59 5.54
CA GLY A 151 2.08 -5.61 4.72
C GLY A 151 2.31 -5.85 3.23
N VAL A 152 3.54 -6.15 2.83
CA VAL A 152 3.87 -6.54 1.44
C VAL A 152 3.10 -7.79 1.03
N GLY A 153 3.11 -8.84 1.87
CA GLY A 153 2.37 -10.07 1.58
C GLY A 153 0.86 -9.86 1.44
N ARG A 154 0.28 -8.99 2.28
CA ARG A 154 -1.14 -8.61 2.17
C ARG A 154 -1.42 -7.83 0.89
N ALA A 155 -0.56 -6.87 0.54
CA ALA A 155 -0.70 -6.13 -0.71
C ALA A 155 -0.62 -7.05 -1.93
N ALA A 156 0.30 -8.01 -1.94
CA ALA A 156 0.44 -9.00 -3.01
C ALA A 156 -0.79 -9.90 -3.17
N ALA A 157 -1.47 -10.25 -2.06
CA ALA A 157 -2.69 -11.04 -2.09
C ALA A 157 -3.94 -10.22 -2.43
N ALA A 158 -3.99 -8.96 -2.00
CA ALA A 158 -5.17 -8.11 -2.11
C ALA A 158 -5.23 -7.33 -3.43
N ILE A 159 -4.10 -6.94 -4.01
CA ILE A 159 -4.08 -6.08 -5.19
C ILE A 159 -4.15 -6.94 -6.45
N SER A 160 -5.25 -6.83 -7.20
CA SER A 160 -5.52 -7.66 -8.38
C SER A 160 -4.46 -7.56 -9.49
N ASP A 161 -3.78 -6.42 -9.58
CA ASP A 161 -2.75 -6.14 -10.58
C ASP A 161 -1.35 -6.03 -9.95
N PHE A 162 -1.13 -6.69 -8.82
CA PHE A 162 0.20 -6.78 -8.21
C PHE A 162 1.17 -7.47 -9.19
N PRO A 163 2.34 -6.88 -9.49
CA PRO A 163 3.30 -7.46 -10.43
C PRO A 163 3.90 -8.75 -9.88
N HIS A 164 3.75 -9.82 -10.64
CA HIS A 164 4.42 -11.11 -10.41
C HIS A 164 4.45 -11.55 -8.93
N PRO A 165 3.29 -11.68 -8.26
CA PRO A 165 3.22 -12.04 -6.83
C PRO A 165 3.86 -13.40 -6.54
N GLU A 166 3.99 -14.27 -7.54
CA GLU A 166 4.72 -15.54 -7.45
C GLU A 166 6.23 -15.34 -7.15
N ARG A 167 6.85 -14.23 -7.59
CA ARG A 167 8.29 -13.97 -7.41
C ARG A 167 8.65 -13.46 -6.01
N VAL A 168 7.66 -13.19 -5.15
CA VAL A 168 7.88 -12.69 -3.79
C VAL A 168 7.72 -13.82 -2.79
N LEU A 169 8.84 -14.31 -2.28
CA LEU A 169 8.92 -15.51 -1.44
C LEU A 169 9.08 -15.17 0.05
N MET A 170 8.94 -16.18 0.89
CA MET A 170 9.34 -16.08 2.28
C MET A 170 10.87 -16.10 2.40
N ASP A 171 11.37 -15.76 3.59
CA ASP A 171 12.79 -15.83 3.86
C ASP A 171 13.35 -17.25 3.58
N GLY A 172 14.58 -17.29 3.06
CA GLY A 172 15.21 -18.53 2.62
C GLY A 172 14.73 -19.08 1.28
N GLY A 173 13.91 -18.34 0.52
CA GLY A 173 13.46 -18.73 -0.82
C GLY A 173 12.33 -19.77 -0.82
N VAL A 174 11.51 -19.75 0.24
CA VAL A 174 10.42 -20.72 0.42
C VAL A 174 9.10 -20.12 -0.08
N ILE A 175 8.34 -20.88 -0.85
CA ILE A 175 6.99 -20.49 -1.28
C ILE A 175 6.07 -20.51 -0.05
N ASN A 176 5.27 -19.46 0.12
CA ASN A 176 4.30 -19.40 1.21
C ASN A 176 3.27 -20.55 1.07
N PRO A 177 3.06 -21.41 2.07
CA PRO A 177 2.09 -22.52 2.02
C PRO A 177 0.64 -22.06 1.81
N SER A 178 0.33 -20.82 2.16
CA SER A 178 -0.98 -20.21 1.95
C SER A 178 -1.06 -19.38 0.66
N TRP A 179 -0.02 -19.40 -0.19
CA TRP A 179 -0.03 -18.71 -1.46
C TRP A 179 -1.17 -19.23 -2.33
N LYS A 180 -1.92 -18.29 -2.92
CA LYS A 180 -2.96 -18.56 -3.91
C LYS A 180 -2.93 -17.51 -4.99
N ASP A 181 -3.15 -17.93 -6.23
CA ASP A 181 -3.42 -16.98 -7.30
C ASP A 181 -4.91 -16.58 -7.35
N LYS A 182 -5.26 -15.75 -8.34
CA LYS A 182 -6.63 -15.28 -8.57
C LYS A 182 -7.64 -16.40 -8.86
N ASP A 183 -7.17 -17.54 -9.37
CA ASP A 183 -8.00 -18.70 -9.71
C ASP A 183 -8.03 -19.71 -8.54
N GLY A 184 -7.41 -19.38 -7.40
CA GLY A 184 -7.36 -20.21 -6.20
C GLY A 184 -6.33 -21.35 -6.24
N ARG A 185 -5.45 -21.37 -7.26
CA ARG A 185 -4.38 -22.38 -7.39
C ARG A 185 -3.31 -22.16 -6.33
N GLY A 186 -2.84 -23.25 -5.73
CA GLY A 186 -1.98 -23.22 -4.55
C GLY A 186 -0.47 -23.15 -4.82
N PRO A 187 0.35 -23.42 -3.79
CA PRO A 187 1.82 -23.33 -3.84
C PRO A 187 2.50 -24.18 -4.93
N ASP A 188 1.95 -25.34 -5.27
CA ASP A 188 2.51 -26.21 -6.32
C ASP A 188 2.45 -25.53 -7.70
N TYR A 189 1.37 -24.80 -7.96
CA TYR A 189 1.23 -24.01 -9.19
C TYR A 189 2.18 -22.80 -9.17
N CYS A 190 2.38 -22.17 -8.02
CA CYS A 190 3.39 -21.12 -7.85
C CYS A 190 4.78 -21.62 -8.23
N ARG A 191 5.16 -22.82 -7.74
CA ARG A 191 6.44 -23.45 -8.11
C ARG A 191 6.54 -23.64 -9.63
N GLN A 192 5.52 -24.19 -10.27
CA GLN A 192 5.51 -24.38 -11.72
C GLN A 192 5.75 -23.07 -12.48
N LEU A 193 5.04 -22.00 -12.10
CA LEU A 193 5.23 -20.67 -12.70
C LEU A 193 6.67 -20.15 -12.53
N LEU A 194 7.28 -20.37 -11.36
CA LEU A 194 8.65 -19.92 -11.09
C LEU A 194 9.67 -20.72 -11.92
N GLU A 195 9.49 -22.03 -12.03
CA GLU A 195 10.33 -22.92 -12.84
C GLU A 195 10.22 -22.59 -14.34
N GLU A 196 9.02 -22.33 -14.86
CA GLU A 196 8.80 -21.85 -16.24
C GLU A 196 9.47 -20.50 -16.51
N GLN A 197 9.64 -19.69 -15.46
CA GLN A 197 10.36 -18.42 -15.53
C GLN A 197 11.88 -18.58 -15.44
N GLY A 198 12.38 -19.80 -15.21
CA GLY A 198 13.80 -20.12 -15.12
C GLY A 198 14.36 -20.06 -13.70
N ILE A 199 13.51 -20.01 -12.68
CA ILE A 199 13.94 -20.08 -11.27
C ILE A 199 14.20 -21.52 -10.91
N ARG A 200 15.43 -21.79 -10.43
CA ARG A 200 15.85 -23.12 -10.01
C ARG A 200 15.53 -23.30 -8.53
N PHE A 201 15.25 -24.54 -8.15
CA PHE A 201 15.00 -24.93 -6.76
C PHE A 201 15.99 -26.00 -6.32
N GLU A 202 16.56 -25.82 -5.13
CA GLU A 202 17.35 -26.80 -4.40
C GLU A 202 16.46 -27.39 -3.29
N GLY A 203 15.84 -28.54 -3.57
CA GLY A 203 14.76 -29.05 -2.72
C GLY A 203 13.58 -28.07 -2.72
N ASP A 204 13.15 -27.61 -1.55
CA ASP A 204 12.01 -26.69 -1.38
C ASP A 204 12.37 -25.19 -1.42
N ARG A 205 13.62 -24.86 -1.75
CA ARG A 205 14.13 -23.49 -1.72
C ARG A 205 14.56 -23.02 -3.09
N ALA A 206 14.15 -21.82 -3.47
CA ALA A 206 14.65 -21.16 -4.66
C ALA A 206 16.16 -20.88 -4.53
N ASP A 207 16.88 -21.05 -5.63
CA ASP A 207 18.32 -20.81 -5.72
C ASP A 207 18.65 -19.37 -5.30
N LYS A 208 19.49 -19.24 -4.27
CA LYS A 208 19.86 -17.95 -3.68
C LYS A 208 20.59 -17.03 -4.65
N SER A 209 21.26 -17.58 -5.67
CA SER A 209 21.94 -16.77 -6.69
C SER A 209 20.95 -15.99 -7.57
N GLN A 210 19.67 -16.40 -7.57
CA GLN A 210 18.58 -15.74 -8.30
C GLN A 210 17.79 -14.75 -7.41
N ARG A 211 18.21 -14.56 -6.14
CA ARG A 211 17.59 -13.60 -5.22
C ARG A 211 18.04 -12.18 -5.54
N VAL A 212 17.08 -11.28 -5.68
CA VAL A 212 17.28 -9.84 -5.72
C VAL A 212 17.08 -9.30 -4.31
N THR A 213 18.12 -8.70 -3.76
CA THR A 213 18.14 -8.09 -2.42
C THR A 213 17.58 -6.67 -2.43
N TRP A 214 17.28 -6.15 -1.24
CA TRP A 214 16.67 -4.83 -1.06
C TRP A 214 17.49 -3.68 -1.67
N ASP A 215 18.81 -3.76 -1.64
CA ASP A 215 19.72 -2.74 -2.16
C ASP A 215 19.67 -2.69 -3.69
N GLU A 216 19.62 -3.86 -4.33
CA GLU A 216 19.45 -3.98 -5.78
C GLU A 216 18.06 -3.51 -6.23
N LEU A 217 17.00 -3.84 -5.48
CA LEU A 217 15.65 -3.31 -5.74
C LEU A 217 15.64 -1.78 -5.70
N ARG A 218 16.27 -1.18 -4.69
CA ARG A 218 16.34 0.27 -4.55
C ARG A 218 17.15 0.92 -5.67
N ARG A 219 18.30 0.35 -6.01
CA ARG A 219 19.14 0.79 -7.14
C ARG A 219 18.37 0.79 -8.46
N ARG A 220 17.55 -0.25 -8.71
CA ARG A 220 16.71 -0.32 -9.91
C ARG A 220 15.59 0.71 -9.90
N ASP A 221 14.96 0.93 -8.75
CA ASP A 221 13.88 1.93 -8.62
C ASP A 221 14.40 3.36 -8.85
N GLU A 222 15.62 3.66 -8.37
CA GLU A 222 16.30 4.95 -8.59
C GLU A 222 16.76 5.14 -10.05
N ALA A 223 17.17 4.07 -10.73
CA ALA A 223 17.68 4.13 -12.10
C ALA A 223 16.56 4.20 -13.17
N GLU A 224 15.37 3.72 -12.86
CA GLU A 224 14.21 3.71 -13.76
C GLU A 224 13.00 4.39 -13.09
N PRO A 225 13.05 5.71 -12.82
CA PRO A 225 11.89 6.40 -12.26
C PRO A 225 10.67 6.20 -13.18
N VAL A 226 9.54 5.82 -12.59
CA VAL A 226 8.27 5.64 -13.30
C VAL A 226 7.78 7.02 -13.75
N GLU A 227 7.55 7.20 -15.06
CA GLU A 227 6.86 8.38 -15.62
C GLU A 227 5.41 8.49 -15.13
#